data_AF-A0A2E9GJ37-F1
#
_entry.id   AF-A0A2E9GJ37-F1
#
_cell.length_a   1.000
_cell.length_b   1.000
_cell.length_c   1.000
_cell.angle_alpha   90.00
_cell.angle_beta   90.00
_cell.angle_gamma   90.00
#
_symmetry.space_group_name_H-M   'P 1'
#
loop_
_entity.id
_entity.type
_entity.pdbx_description
1 polymer ?
#
loop_
_entity_poly.entity_id
_entity_poly.type
_entity_poly.pdbx_seq_one_letter_code
_entity_poly.pdbx_strand_id
1 'polypeptide(L)' 'MLVYDISGNRFLHHMVRYLVATMIQVSRGLYSKDKFSSLLHEPRKNVQIHRAPANGLILLKVEYDKCK' A
#
# COMPACT_ATOMS: atom_id res chain seq x y z
N MET A 1 -14.55 -3.46 11.79
CA MET A 1 -13.10 -3.19 11.71
C MET A 1 -12.60 -3.67 10.35
N LEU A 2 -11.85 -2.86 9.61
CA LEU A 2 -11.28 -3.25 8.32
C LEU A 2 -9.77 -3.45 8.48
N VAL A 3 -9.26 -4.58 8.00
CA VAL A 3 -7.83 -4.92 8.05
C VAL A 3 -7.35 -5.15 6.63
N TYR A 4 -6.24 -4.52 6.27
CA TYR A 4 -5.57 -4.72 4.98
C TYR A 4 -4.41 -5.68 5.19
N ASP A 5 -4.52 -6.90 4.66
CA ASP A 5 -3.42 -7.86 4.63
C ASP A 5 -2.64 -7.70 3.31
N ILE A 6 -1.34 -7.44 3.43
CA ILE A 6 -0.45 -7.15 2.30
C ILE A 6 0.80 -8.01 2.46
N SER A 7 1.00 -8.92 1.52
CA SER A 7 2.15 -9.83 1.47
C SER A 7 2.99 -9.55 0.22
N GLY A 8 4.29 -9.79 0.31
CA GLY A 8 5.23 -9.56 -0.80
C GLY A 8 6.65 -9.93 -0.43
N ASN A 9 7.50 -10.09 -1.43
CA ASN A 9 8.92 -10.42 -1.27
C ASN A 9 9.76 -9.22 -0.78
N ARG A 10 9.40 -8.00 -1.18
CA ARG A 10 10.06 -6.76 -0.80
C ARG A 10 9.13 -5.57 -0.96
N PHE A 11 9.34 -4.55 -0.15
CA PHE A 11 8.61 -3.28 -0.21
C PHE A 11 9.60 -2.11 -0.27
N LEU A 12 9.27 -1.10 -1.07
CA LEU A 12 10.01 0.17 -1.05
C LEU A 12 9.67 0.96 0.22
N HIS A 13 10.51 1.92 0.57
CA HIS A 13 10.27 2.80 1.70
C HIS A 13 8.89 3.48 1.55
N HIS A 14 8.04 3.31 2.57
CA HIS A 14 6.65 3.80 2.62
C HIS A 14 5.64 3.16 1.66
N MET A 15 6.03 2.19 0.82
CA MET A 15 5.16 1.60 -0.22
C MET A 15 3.80 1.14 0.32
N VAL A 16 3.80 0.34 1.38
CA VAL A 16 2.58 -0.17 2.02
C VAL A 16 1.68 0.96 2.49
N ARG A 17 2.26 2.00 3.11
CA ARG A 17 1.51 3.15 3.62
C ARG A 17 0.91 4.01 2.51
N TYR A 18 1.56 4.11 1.36
CA TYR A 18 1.01 4.79 0.19
C TYR A 18 -0.13 3.98 -0.46
N LEU A 19 0.02 2.65 -0.57
CA LEU A 19 -1.03 1.77 -1.08
C LEU A 19 -2.30 1.89 -0.26
N VAL A 20 -2.20 1.65 1.05
CA VAL A 20 -3.34 1.68 1.97
C VAL A 20 -4.02 3.05 1.98
N ALA A 21 -3.24 4.14 2.01
CA ALA A 21 -3.83 5.49 1.95
C ALA A 21 -4.61 5.72 0.65
N THR A 22 -4.06 5.32 -0.50
CA THR A 22 -4.71 5.49 -1.79
C THR A 22 -5.99 4.65 -1.88
N MET A 23 -5.97 3.41 -1.38
CA MET A 23 -7.16 2.56 -1.28
C MET A 23 -8.26 3.20 -0.41
N ILE A 24 -7.90 3.85 0.70
CA ILE A 24 -8.85 4.60 1.55
C ILE A 24 -9.41 5.83 0.81
N GLN A 25 -8.60 6.55 0.03
CA GLN A 25 -9.11 7.67 -0.77
C GLN A 25 -10.09 7.20 -1.85
N VAL A 26 -9.84 6.04 -2.47
CA VAL A 26 -10.76 5.43 -3.43
C VAL A 26 -12.07 5.04 -2.76
N SER A 27 -12.04 4.40 -1.58
CA SER A 27 -13.26 4.01 -0.87
C SER A 27 -14.09 5.20 -0.39
N ARG A 28 -13.45 6.35 -0.14
CA ARG A 28 -14.13 7.62 0.17
C ARG A 28 -14.66 8.36 -1.06
N GLY A 29 -14.43 7.84 -2.28
CA GLY A 29 -14.81 8.49 -3.53
C GLY A 29 -13.94 9.70 -3.89
N LEU A 30 -12.84 9.93 -3.18
CA LEU A 30 -11.95 11.05 -3.44
C LEU A 30 -11.04 10.79 -4.64
N TYR A 31 -10.67 9.53 -4.88
CA TYR A 31 -9.98 9.07 -6.10
C TYR A 31 -10.82 8.04 -6.85
N SER A 32 -10.75 8.06 -8.19
CA SER A 32 -11.33 6.99 -9.00
C SER A 32 -10.46 5.73 -8.97
N LYS A 33 -11.08 4.57 -9.24
CA LYS A 33 -10.34 3.30 -9.41
C LYS A 33 -9.32 3.41 -10.55
N ASP A 34 -9.67 4.11 -11.63
CA ASP A 34 -8.78 4.33 -12.78
C ASP A 34 -7.55 5.15 -12.40
N LYS A 35 -7.73 6.19 -11.57
CA LYS A 35 -6.62 6.97 -11.03
C LYS A 35 -5.70 6.12 -10.15
N PHE A 36 -6.26 5.23 -9.35
CA PHE A 36 -5.43 4.30 -8.58
C PHE A 36 -4.65 3.35 -9.50
N SER A 37 -5.31 2.82 -10.54
CA SER A 37 -4.67 1.98 -11.54
C SER A 37 -3.53 2.71 -12.26
N SER A 38 -3.74 3.95 -12.69
CA SER A 38 -2.70 4.73 -13.38
C SER A 38 -1.49 5.02 -12.48
N LEU A 39 -1.69 5.24 -11.18
CA LEU A 39 -0.59 5.42 -10.22
C LEU A 39 0.30 4.16 -10.10
N LEU A 40 -0.23 2.97 -10.39
CA LEU A 40 0.53 1.72 -10.39
C LEU A 40 1.22 1.45 -11.74
N HIS A 41 0.54 1.73 -12.84
CA HIS A 41 1.06 1.44 -14.20
C HIS A 41 1.99 2.54 -14.74
N GLU A 42 1.79 3.79 -14.31
CA GLU A 42 2.59 4.95 -14.70
C GLU A 42 3.25 5.59 -13.47
N PRO A 43 4.30 4.97 -12.89
CA PRO A 43 4.96 5.51 -11.71
C PRO A 43 5.63 6.85 -12.03
N ARG A 44 5.20 7.90 -11.34
CA ARG A 44 5.78 9.25 -11.47
C ARG A 44 6.61 9.60 -10.24
N LYS A 45 7.66 10.40 -10.43
CA LYS A 45 8.39 11.00 -9.32
C LYS A 45 7.55 12.15 -8.72
N ASN A 46 7.67 12.36 -7.40
CA ASN A 46 7.04 13.47 -6.68
C ASN A 46 5.50 13.50 -6.70
N VAL A 47 4.83 12.35 -6.81
CA VAL A 47 3.37 12.32 -6.63
C VAL A 47 3.05 12.69 -5.19
N GLN A 48 2.24 13.74 -5.00
CA GLN A 48 1.77 14.14 -3.68
C GLN A 48 0.62 13.22 -3.22
N ILE A 49 0.99 12.02 -2.78
CA ILE A 49 0.08 11.07 -2.14
C ILE A 49 0.27 11.19 -0.62
N HIS A 50 -0.83 11.20 0.14
CA HIS A 50 -0.74 11.12 1.59
C HIS A 50 -0.37 9.69 2.03
N ARG A 51 0.48 9.54 3.04
CA ARG A 51 0.81 8.23 3.62
C ARG A 51 -0.16 7.91 4.74
N ALA A 52 -0.59 6.66 4.84
CA ALA A 52 -1.35 6.21 5.99
C ALA A 52 -0.53 6.40 7.29
N PRO A 53 -1.14 6.64 8.45
CA PRO A 53 -0.42 6.73 9.73
C PRO A 53 0.46 5.49 10.00
N ALA A 54 1.63 5.68 10.61
CA ALA A 54 2.57 4.59 10.85
C ALA A 54 2.13 3.63 11.96
N ASN A 55 1.42 4.16 12.97
CA ASN A 55 0.92 3.40 14.12
C ASN A 55 -0.13 2.33 13.76
N GLY A 56 -0.69 2.36 12.54
CA GLY A 56 -1.59 1.33 12.04
C GLY A 56 -0.91 0.23 11.23
N LEU A 57 0.41 0.30 11.02
CA LEU A 57 1.18 -0.70 10.27
C LEU A 57 1.97 -1.58 11.24
N ILE A 58 1.80 -2.90 11.09
CA ILE A 58 2.47 -3.92 11.88
C ILE A 58 3.04 -4.99 10.94
N LEU A 59 4.27 -5.43 11.22
CA LEU A 59 4.86 -6.59 10.55
C LEU A 59 4.29 -7.85 11.21
N LEU A 60 3.44 -8.58 10.47
CA LEU A 60 2.75 -9.75 11.02
C LEU A 60 3.62 -11.01 11.02
N LYS A 61 4.30 -11.29 9.91
CA LYS A 61 5.09 -12.52 9.71
C LYS A 61 6.18 -12.30 8.66
N VAL A 62 7.28 -13.05 8.78
CA VAL A 62 8.26 -13.26 7.72
C VAL A 62 8.29 -14.76 7.41
N GLU A 63 8.15 -15.12 6.14
CA GLU A 63 8.17 -16.51 5.69
C GLU A 63 9.57 -16.92 5.27
N TYR A 64 10.02 -18.06 5.77
CA TYR A 64 11.28 -18.71 5.39
C TYR A 64 10.95 -20.06 4.78
N ASP A 65 11.70 -20.44 3.75
CA ASP A 65 11.61 -21.79 3.19
C ASP A 65 11.94 -22.81 4.29
N LYS A 66 11.14 -23.88 4.35
CA LYS A 66 11.48 -25.00 5.21
C LYS A 66 12.75 -25.63 4.66
N CYS A 67 13.76 -25.80 5.52
CA CYS A 67 14.98 -26.53 5.15
C CYS A 67 14.58 -27.85 4.47
N LYS A 68 15.08 -28.07 3.25
CA LYS A 68 14.97 -29.35 2.54
C LYS A 68 15.75 -30.42 3.28
#